data_AF-A0A929PVX8-F1
#
_entry.id   AF-A0A929PVX8-F1
#
_cell.length_a   1.000
_cell.length_b   1.000
_cell.length_c   1.000
_cell.angle_alpha   90.00
_cell.angle_beta   90.00
_cell.angle_gamma   90.00
#
_symmetry.space_group_name_H-M   'P 1'
#
loop_
_entity.id
_entity.type
_entity.pdbx_description
1 polymer ?
#
loop_
_entity_poly.entity_id
_entity_poly.type
_entity_poly.pdbx_seq_one_letter_code
_entity_poly.pdbx_strand_id
1 'polypeptide(L)'
;MIQYLIHRCRHCWILPAYQKYPRFKNIVIELPNFLRQYPNVVDASVEYTGFSKQKILRLMQPGVGPKIKLVPHLENQYQTSLFGQYDSKTKMLEINEDYIKALEAASLPRKIQAVSLLLAITTLHEFVHYGRDANGKPRLYFDPKDGGVEAGFSFELNIDTTGSGGIDSNTAYRWIKIYPYNF
;
A
#
# COMPACT_ATOMS: atom_id res chain seq x y z
N MET A 1 8.78 -27.33 22.56
CA MET A 1 7.68 -26.37 22.76
C MET A 1 8.25 -24.97 22.52
N ILE A 2 8.14 -24.46 21.29
CA ILE A 2 8.80 -23.21 20.88
C ILE A 2 7.89 -22.06 21.29
N GLN A 3 8.30 -21.35 22.34
CA GLN A 3 7.60 -20.20 22.90
C GLN A 3 7.90 -19.00 22.00
N TYR A 4 6.93 -18.58 21.19
CA TYR A 4 7.03 -17.35 20.40
C TYR A 4 7.14 -16.15 21.36
N LEU A 5 8.33 -15.56 21.41
CA LEU A 5 8.58 -14.26 22.03
C LEU A 5 7.84 -13.19 21.23
N ILE A 6 6.62 -12.85 21.67
CA ILE A 6 5.98 -11.59 21.34
C ILE A 6 6.81 -10.49 22.02
N HIS A 7 7.81 -9.97 21.31
CA HIS A 7 8.49 -8.75 21.71
C HIS A 7 7.47 -7.61 21.66
N ARG A 8 6.90 -7.29 22.83
CA ARG A 8 6.11 -6.07 23.04
C ARG A 8 7.00 -4.88 22.73
N CYS A 9 6.81 -4.29 21.54
CA CYS A 9 7.42 -3.03 21.17
C CYS A 9 6.79 -1.92 22.05
N ARG A 10 7.39 -1.67 23.22
CA ARG A 10 6.90 -0.70 24.23
C ARG A 10 7.02 0.77 23.80
N HIS A 11 7.54 1.05 22.61
CA HIS A 11 7.72 2.42 22.08
C HIS A 11 7.38 2.55 20.58
N CYS A 12 6.58 1.63 20.04
CA CYS A 12 6.05 1.83 18.69
C CYS A 12 5.03 2.97 18.78
N TRP A 13 5.36 4.13 18.22
CA TRP A 13 4.45 5.25 18.01
C TRP A 13 3.34 4.84 17.05
N ILE A 14 2.45 3.98 17.52
CA ILE A 14 1.17 3.70 16.92
C ILE A 14 0.35 4.95 17.22
N LEU A 15 0.32 5.89 16.27
CA LEU A 15 -0.51 7.09 16.36
C LEU A 15 -1.92 6.67 16.85
N PRO A 16 -2.59 7.44 17.73
CA PRO A 16 -3.93 7.11 18.25
C PRO A 16 -4.93 6.69 17.16
N ALA A 17 -4.77 7.19 15.93
CA ALA A 17 -5.53 6.81 14.75
C ALA A 17 -5.56 5.29 14.45
N TYR A 18 -4.49 4.55 14.74
CA TYR A 18 -4.44 3.09 14.50
C TYR A 18 -5.12 2.26 15.57
N GLN A 19 -5.41 2.82 16.75
CA GLN A 19 -6.23 2.13 17.75
C GLN A 19 -7.70 2.07 17.31
N LYS A 20 -8.14 3.04 16.50
CA LYS A 20 -9.49 3.12 15.96
C LYS A 20 -9.76 2.09 14.85
N TYR A 21 -8.71 1.65 14.14
CA TYR A 21 -8.83 0.83 12.92
C TYR A 21 -7.92 -0.42 12.99
N PRO A 22 -8.32 -1.44 13.78
CA PRO A 22 -7.49 -2.61 14.04
C PRO A 22 -7.21 -3.46 12.79
N ARG A 23 -8.16 -3.61 11.85
CA ARG A 23 -7.93 -4.38 10.62
C ARG A 23 -6.96 -3.66 9.71
N PHE A 24 -7.13 -2.35 9.51
CA PHE A 24 -6.17 -1.59 8.71
C PHE A 24 -4.77 -1.59 9.32
N LYS A 25 -4.68 -1.47 10.65
CA LYS A 25 -3.41 -1.62 11.36
C LYS A 25 -2.74 -2.96 11.06
N ASN A 26 -3.50 -4.06 11.06
CA ASN A 26 -2.95 -5.38 10.75
C ASN A 26 -2.45 -5.46 9.29
N ILE A 27 -3.18 -4.89 8.32
CA ILE A 27 -2.70 -4.79 6.93
C ILE A 27 -1.30 -4.16 6.87
N VAL A 28 -1.11 -3.01 7.50
CA VAL A 28 0.18 -2.30 7.48
C VAL A 28 1.27 -3.12 8.18
N ILE A 29 0.95 -3.79 9.30
CA ILE A 29 1.90 -4.65 10.02
C ILE A 29 2.31 -5.88 9.19
N GLU A 30 1.40 -6.41 8.38
CA GLU A 30 1.61 -7.63 7.59
C GLU A 30 2.22 -7.37 6.20
N LEU A 31 2.43 -6.10 5.79
CA LEU A 31 3.10 -5.77 4.53
C LEU A 31 4.46 -6.48 4.34
N PRO A 32 5.36 -6.60 5.35
CA PRO A 32 6.57 -7.41 5.20
C PRO A 32 6.31 -8.87 4.84
N ASN A 33 5.26 -9.48 5.39
CA ASN A 33 4.91 -10.88 5.11
C ASN A 33 4.39 -11.01 3.69
N PHE A 34 3.51 -10.08 3.29
CA PHE A 34 3.03 -9.97 1.92
C PHE A 34 4.18 -9.88 0.91
N LEU A 35 5.14 -8.98 1.14
CA LEU A 35 6.29 -8.82 0.25
C LEU A 35 7.22 -10.03 0.22
N ARG A 36 7.35 -10.76 1.33
CA ARG A 36 8.10 -12.03 1.33
C ARG A 36 7.39 -13.12 0.54
N GLN A 37 6.06 -13.13 0.57
CA GLN A 37 5.25 -14.11 -0.14
C GLN A 37 5.18 -13.86 -1.64
N TYR A 38 5.25 -12.59 -2.07
CA TYR A 38 5.10 -12.20 -3.48
C TYR A 38 6.34 -11.44 -4.00
N PRO A 39 7.39 -12.17 -4.44
CA PRO A 39 8.64 -11.55 -4.90
C PRO A 39 8.45 -10.57 -6.07
N ASN A 40 7.51 -10.84 -6.98
CA ASN A 40 7.20 -9.94 -8.10
C ASN A 40 6.75 -8.55 -7.61
N VAL A 41 6.05 -8.46 -6.48
CA VAL A 41 5.68 -7.16 -5.88
C VAL A 41 6.90 -6.42 -5.36
N VAL A 42 7.88 -7.13 -4.80
CA VAL A 42 9.15 -6.54 -4.36
C VAL A 42 9.96 -6.07 -5.55
N ASP A 43 10.04 -6.88 -6.61
CA ASP A 43 10.82 -6.56 -7.79
C ASP A 43 10.23 -5.36 -8.53
N ALA A 44 8.90 -5.27 -8.66
CA ALA A 44 8.21 -4.08 -9.15
C ALA A 44 8.47 -2.87 -8.25
N SER A 45 8.41 -3.05 -6.93
CA SER A 45 8.72 -1.96 -5.99
C SER A 45 10.16 -1.46 -6.17
N VAL A 46 11.15 -2.33 -6.41
CA VAL A 46 12.54 -1.94 -6.71
C VAL A 46 12.60 -1.06 -7.94
N GLU A 47 11.98 -1.50 -9.04
CA GLU A 47 11.98 -0.79 -10.31
C GLU A 47 11.39 0.61 -10.18
N TYR A 48 10.19 0.72 -9.60
CA TYR A 48 9.45 1.97 -9.62
C TYR A 48 9.87 2.94 -8.51
N THR A 49 10.35 2.45 -7.35
CA THR A 49 10.86 3.34 -6.27
C THR A 49 12.28 3.83 -6.55
N GLY A 50 13.12 3.01 -7.19
CA GLY A 50 14.56 3.20 -7.24
C GLY A 50 15.32 2.76 -5.98
N PHE A 51 14.64 2.16 -5.00
CA PHE A 51 15.30 1.56 -3.83
C PHE A 51 15.84 0.16 -4.12
N SER A 52 16.88 -0.24 -3.40
CA SER A 52 17.29 -1.64 -3.37
C SER A 52 16.26 -2.53 -2.66
N LYS A 53 16.23 -3.82 -3.01
CA LYS A 53 15.39 -4.82 -2.35
C LYS A 53 15.54 -4.81 -0.83
N GLN A 54 16.77 -4.74 -0.33
CA GLN A 54 17.05 -4.67 1.11
C GLN A 54 16.46 -3.40 1.75
N LYS A 55 16.54 -2.25 1.07
CA LYS A 55 15.97 -1.00 1.55
C LYS A 55 14.44 -1.06 1.62
N ILE A 56 13.79 -1.67 0.62
CA ILE A 56 12.32 -1.88 0.61
C ILE A 56 11.91 -2.76 1.80
N LEU A 57 12.51 -3.94 1.94
CA LEU A 57 12.18 -4.86 3.03
C LEU A 57 12.40 -4.26 4.42
N ARG A 58 13.41 -3.37 4.55
CA ARG A 58 13.66 -2.60 5.78
C ARG A 58 12.59 -1.53 6.01
N LEU A 59 12.26 -0.72 5.01
CA LEU A 59 11.29 0.38 5.15
C LEU A 59 9.87 -0.15 5.39
N MET A 60 9.58 -1.36 4.96
CA MET A 60 8.27 -2.00 5.17
C MET A 60 8.08 -2.53 6.59
N GLN A 61 9.15 -2.59 7.40
CA GLN A 61 9.02 -2.97 8.80
C GLN A 61 8.17 -1.95 9.57
N PRO A 62 7.31 -2.42 10.50
CA PRO A 62 6.47 -1.52 11.30
C PRO A 62 7.28 -0.40 11.96
N GLY A 63 6.86 0.85 11.74
CA GLY A 63 7.47 2.04 12.34
C GLY A 63 8.78 2.52 11.68
N VAL A 64 9.22 1.93 10.57
CA VAL A 64 10.47 2.32 9.89
C VAL A 64 10.22 3.18 8.64
N GLY A 65 9.18 2.84 7.87
CA GLY A 65 8.83 3.47 6.60
C GLY A 65 8.22 4.87 6.71
N PRO A 66 7.71 5.42 5.59
CA PRO A 66 6.96 6.67 5.61
C PRO A 66 5.76 6.58 6.54
N LYS A 67 5.40 7.73 7.14
CA LYS A 67 4.23 7.82 8.01
C LYS A 67 2.97 7.80 7.16
N ILE A 68 1.94 7.11 7.64
CA ILE A 68 0.60 7.13 7.03
C ILE A 68 -0.27 8.12 7.79
N LYS A 69 -0.99 8.96 7.06
CA LYS A 69 -2.01 9.88 7.55
C LYS A 69 -3.36 9.45 7.00
N LEU A 70 -4.36 9.33 7.87
CA LEU A 70 -5.71 8.99 7.45
C LEU A 70 -6.47 10.28 7.17
N VAL A 71 -7.02 10.41 5.96
CA VAL A 71 -7.71 11.63 5.50
C VAL A 71 -9.15 11.29 5.14
N PRO A 72 -10.16 11.84 5.85
CA PRO A 72 -11.55 11.68 5.45
C PRO A 72 -11.81 12.43 4.14
N HIS A 73 -12.64 11.87 3.26
CA HIS A 73 -13.00 12.50 1.97
C HIS A 73 -11.78 12.93 1.15
N LEU A 74 -10.77 12.06 1.08
CA LEU A 74 -9.58 12.33 0.27
C LEU A 74 -9.98 12.38 -1.21
N GLU A 75 -9.76 13.52 -1.84
CA GLU A 75 -10.16 13.83 -3.21
C GLU A 75 -9.05 14.58 -3.94
N ASN A 76 -9.03 14.44 -5.27
CA ASN A 76 -8.19 15.27 -6.12
C ASN A 76 -8.82 16.67 -6.36
N GLN A 77 -8.11 17.52 -7.10
CA GLN A 77 -8.57 18.86 -7.50
C GLN A 77 -9.88 18.90 -8.31
N TYR A 78 -10.35 17.75 -8.80
CA TYR A 78 -11.60 17.59 -9.55
C TYR A 78 -12.69 16.92 -8.70
N GLN A 79 -12.56 16.89 -7.37
CA GLN A 79 -13.51 16.26 -6.44
C GLN A 79 -13.74 14.77 -6.71
N THR A 80 -12.74 14.12 -7.31
CA THR A 80 -12.78 12.66 -7.50
C THR A 80 -12.13 12.01 -6.30
N SER A 81 -12.86 11.10 -5.66
CA SER A 81 -12.36 10.34 -4.51
C SER A 81 -11.11 9.54 -4.87
N LEU A 82 -10.09 9.62 -4.02
CA LEU A 82 -8.85 8.86 -4.14
C LEU A 82 -8.81 7.75 -3.09
N PHE A 83 -8.14 6.64 -3.41
CA PHE A 83 -7.81 5.62 -2.40
C PHE A 83 -6.64 6.07 -1.52
N GLY A 84 -5.65 6.72 -2.13
CA GLY A 84 -4.48 7.26 -1.48
C GLY A 84 -3.85 8.41 -2.28
N GLN A 85 -2.92 9.10 -1.62
CA GLN A 85 -2.08 10.12 -2.22
C GLN A 85 -0.79 10.29 -1.42
N TYR A 86 0.33 10.39 -2.11
CA TYR A 86 1.59 10.83 -1.51
C TYR A 86 1.68 12.36 -1.46
N ASP A 87 1.92 12.91 -0.26
CA ASP A 87 2.23 14.33 -0.07
C ASP A 87 3.76 14.56 -0.03
N SER A 88 4.30 15.14 -1.09
CA SER A 88 5.73 15.43 -1.22
C SER A 88 6.23 16.54 -0.29
N LYS A 89 5.35 17.33 0.33
CA LYS A 89 5.75 18.35 1.33
C LYS A 89 5.93 17.73 2.70
N THR A 90 4.96 16.94 3.15
CA THR A 90 5.01 16.29 4.47
C THR A 90 5.73 14.93 4.46
N LYS A 91 6.00 14.38 3.27
CA LYS A 91 6.58 13.05 3.05
C LYS A 91 5.72 11.94 3.67
N MET A 92 4.39 12.13 3.68
CA MET A 92 3.42 11.19 4.24
C MET A 92 2.63 10.49 3.14
N LEU A 93 2.22 9.24 3.42
CA LEU A 93 1.23 8.54 2.62
C LEU A 93 -0.15 8.89 3.18
N GLU A 94 -0.94 9.64 2.43
CA GLU A 94 -2.32 9.92 2.78
C GLU A 94 -3.20 8.77 2.27
N ILE A 95 -3.95 8.14 3.15
CA ILE A 95 -4.88 7.05 2.81
C ILE A 95 -6.28 7.49 3.16
N ASN A 96 -7.22 7.24 2.25
CA ASN A 96 -8.60 7.67 2.44
C ASN A 96 -9.27 6.87 3.56
N GLU A 97 -9.66 7.59 4.61
CA GLU A 97 -10.24 7.02 5.83
C GLU A 97 -11.58 6.31 5.57
N ASP A 98 -12.30 6.66 4.51
CA ASP A 98 -13.63 6.13 4.24
C ASP A 98 -13.58 4.67 3.79
N TYR A 99 -12.54 4.27 3.03
CA TYR A 99 -12.30 2.86 2.69
C TYR A 99 -11.87 2.03 3.90
N ILE A 100 -11.14 2.65 4.84
CA ILE A 100 -10.77 2.01 6.10
C ILE A 100 -12.03 1.76 6.94
N LYS A 101 -12.91 2.76 7.09
CA LYS A 101 -14.20 2.57 7.79
C LYS A 101 -15.01 1.46 7.12
N ALA A 102 -15.02 1.39 5.79
CA ALA A 102 -15.71 0.32 5.05
C ALA A 102 -15.11 -1.07 5.32
N LEU A 103 -13.78 -1.18 5.47
CA LEU A 103 -13.11 -2.43 5.86
C LEU A 103 -13.54 -2.87 7.27
N GLU A 104 -13.55 -1.94 8.22
CA GLU A 104 -13.88 -2.25 9.62
C GLU A 104 -15.34 -2.65 9.78
N ALA A 105 -16.24 -2.02 9.01
CA ALA A 105 -17.66 -2.35 8.99
C ALA A 105 -18.01 -3.61 8.16
N ALA A 106 -17.09 -4.14 7.35
CA ALA A 106 -17.37 -5.29 6.49
C ALA A 106 -17.53 -6.58 7.31
N SER A 107 -18.57 -7.36 7.00
CA SER A 107 -18.84 -8.67 7.62
C SER A 107 -18.59 -9.85 6.67
N LEU A 108 -18.71 -9.65 5.35
CA LEU A 108 -18.52 -10.69 4.36
C LEU A 108 -17.01 -10.99 4.17
N PRO A 109 -16.54 -12.24 4.37
CA PRO A 109 -15.11 -12.57 4.28
C PRO A 109 -14.45 -12.16 2.96
N ARG A 110 -15.15 -12.38 1.84
CA ARG A 110 -14.65 -11.99 0.52
C ARG A 110 -14.51 -10.47 0.35
N LYS A 111 -15.43 -9.69 0.95
CA LYS A 111 -15.34 -8.22 0.95
C LYS A 111 -14.18 -7.75 1.82
N ILE A 112 -13.98 -8.36 2.99
CA ILE A 112 -12.85 -8.07 3.87
C ILE A 112 -11.54 -8.29 3.12
N GLN A 113 -11.35 -9.46 2.50
CA GLN A 113 -10.15 -9.76 1.71
C GLN A 113 -9.93 -8.76 0.56
N ALA A 114 -10.96 -8.47 -0.22
CA ALA A 114 -10.85 -7.57 -1.36
C ALA A 114 -10.48 -6.14 -0.95
N VAL A 115 -11.17 -5.58 0.05
CA VAL A 115 -10.88 -4.21 0.54
C VAL A 115 -9.51 -4.17 1.21
N SER A 116 -9.09 -5.25 1.87
CA SER A 116 -7.78 -5.30 2.52
C SER A 116 -6.64 -5.34 1.51
N LEU A 117 -6.78 -6.16 0.46
CA LEU A 117 -5.80 -6.18 -0.63
C LEU A 117 -5.75 -4.83 -1.34
N LEU A 118 -6.90 -4.21 -1.62
CA LEU A 118 -6.96 -2.85 -2.17
C LEU A 118 -6.16 -1.87 -1.32
N LEU A 119 -6.41 -1.80 0.00
CA LEU A 119 -5.67 -0.90 0.91
C LEU A 119 -4.18 -1.23 1.01
N ALA A 120 -3.80 -2.52 0.95
CA ALA A 120 -2.40 -2.94 0.93
C ALA A 120 -1.68 -2.45 -0.33
N ILE A 121 -2.28 -2.67 -1.51
CA ILE A 121 -1.72 -2.23 -2.79
C ILE A 121 -1.72 -0.71 -2.89
N THR A 122 -2.78 0.00 -2.45
CA THR A 122 -2.78 1.47 -2.36
C THR A 122 -1.63 1.97 -1.48
N THR A 123 -1.37 1.32 -0.33
CA THR A 123 -0.24 1.71 0.53
C THR A 123 1.11 1.52 -0.19
N LEU A 124 1.26 0.46 -0.98
CA LEU A 124 2.46 0.21 -1.79
C LEU A 124 2.57 1.19 -2.97
N HIS A 125 1.45 1.55 -3.61
CA HIS A 125 1.37 2.59 -4.65
C HIS A 125 1.92 3.91 -4.09
N GLU A 126 1.41 4.38 -2.95
CA GLU A 126 1.91 5.62 -2.35
C GLU A 126 3.36 5.50 -1.86
N PHE A 127 3.79 4.30 -1.47
CA PHE A 127 5.20 4.05 -1.18
C PHE A 127 6.10 4.17 -2.42
N VAL A 128 5.62 3.81 -3.62
CA VAL A 128 6.34 4.05 -4.88
C VAL A 128 6.62 5.54 -5.05
N HIS A 129 5.60 6.38 -4.89
CA HIS A 129 5.77 7.84 -4.95
C HIS A 129 6.79 8.36 -3.95
N TYR A 130 6.70 7.91 -2.69
CA TYR A 130 7.68 8.24 -1.66
C TYR A 130 9.10 7.84 -2.08
N GLY A 131 9.28 6.63 -2.59
CA GLY A 131 10.58 6.14 -3.03
C GLY A 131 11.16 6.96 -4.17
N ARG A 132 10.33 7.35 -5.14
CA ARG A 132 10.78 8.17 -6.27
C ARG A 132 11.24 9.54 -5.82
N ASP A 133 10.44 10.21 -5.01
CA ASP A 133 10.77 11.51 -4.42
C ASP A 133 12.06 11.43 -3.59
N ALA A 134 12.22 10.40 -2.76
CA ALA A 134 13.45 10.16 -1.99
C ALA A 134 14.70 9.89 -2.85
N ASN A 135 14.53 9.45 -4.10
CA ASN A 135 15.61 9.21 -5.06
C ASN A 135 15.72 10.28 -6.15
N GLY A 136 15.02 11.42 -6.03
CA GLY A 136 15.03 12.50 -7.02
C GLY A 136 14.49 12.09 -8.39
N LYS A 137 13.61 11.08 -8.46
CA LYS A 137 12.98 10.59 -9.69
C LYS A 137 11.64 11.31 -9.94
N PRO A 138 11.28 11.58 -11.21
CA PRO A 138 10.01 12.24 -11.54
C PRO A 138 8.81 11.36 -11.18
N ARG A 139 7.65 11.95 -10.87
CA ARG A 139 6.41 11.20 -10.59
C ARG A 139 6.01 10.27 -11.73
N LEU A 140 6.20 10.71 -12.97
CA LEU A 140 5.96 9.89 -14.16
C LEU A 140 7.13 8.91 -14.37
N TYR A 141 6.79 7.68 -14.71
CA TYR A 141 7.67 6.68 -15.29
C TYR A 141 7.52 6.72 -16.80
N PHE A 142 8.58 7.12 -17.50
CA PHE A 142 8.58 7.19 -18.95
C PHE A 142 9.03 5.86 -19.55
N ASP A 143 8.07 5.11 -20.08
CA ASP A 143 8.33 4.14 -21.13
C ASP A 143 8.26 4.87 -22.48
N PRO A 144 9.29 4.75 -23.36
CA PRO A 144 9.27 5.32 -24.71
C PRO A 144 8.03 4.99 -25.55
N LYS A 145 7.30 3.93 -25.23
CA LYS A 145 6.12 3.48 -25.98
C LYS A 145 4.80 4.15 -25.55
N ASP A 146 4.68 4.54 -24.29
CA ASP A 146 3.38 4.86 -23.67
C ASP A 146 3.25 6.30 -23.15
N GLY A 147 4.23 7.18 -23.42
CA GLY A 147 4.08 8.62 -23.20
C GLY A 147 4.14 9.10 -21.74
N GLY A 148 4.64 8.27 -20.83
CA GLY A 148 4.79 8.60 -19.41
C GLY A 148 3.55 8.24 -18.60
N VAL A 149 3.67 7.20 -17.80
CA VAL A 149 2.60 6.72 -16.91
C VAL A 149 2.96 7.11 -15.49
N GLU A 150 1.97 7.38 -14.65
CA GLU A 150 2.19 7.58 -13.22
C GLU A 150 2.87 6.31 -12.64
N ALA A 151 4.03 6.43 -12.00
CA ALA A 151 4.83 5.29 -11.58
C ALA A 151 4.16 4.33 -10.57
N GLY A 152 3.27 4.81 -9.70
CA GLY A 152 2.44 3.96 -8.85
C GLY A 152 1.47 3.11 -9.68
N PHE A 153 0.86 3.70 -10.70
CA PHE A 153 0.06 2.96 -11.67
C PHE A 153 0.90 1.98 -12.50
N SER A 154 2.11 2.36 -12.92
CA SER A 154 3.04 1.43 -13.57
C SER A 154 3.40 0.25 -12.66
N PHE A 155 3.59 0.50 -11.36
CA PHE A 155 3.77 -0.55 -10.36
C PHE A 155 2.58 -1.51 -10.31
N GLU A 156 1.36 -0.98 -10.27
CA GLU A 156 0.14 -1.81 -10.28
C GLU A 156 0.02 -2.65 -11.55
N LEU A 157 0.23 -2.04 -12.73
CA LEU A 157 0.18 -2.75 -14.01
C LEU A 157 1.23 -3.86 -14.11
N ASN A 158 2.43 -3.66 -13.54
CA ASN A 158 3.49 -4.66 -13.54
C ASN A 158 3.13 -5.90 -12.70
N ILE A 159 2.39 -5.71 -11.60
CA ILE A 159 1.96 -6.81 -10.72
C ILE A 159 0.56 -7.34 -11.06
N ASP A 160 -0.17 -6.68 -11.98
CA ASP A 160 -1.49 -7.11 -12.44
C ASP A 160 -1.39 -8.27 -13.44
N THR A 161 -1.56 -9.49 -12.94
CA THR A 161 -1.67 -10.70 -13.79
C THR A 161 -3.11 -11.03 -14.19
N THR A 162 -4.10 -10.20 -13.79
CA THR A 162 -5.52 -10.39 -14.17
C THR A 162 -5.87 -9.73 -15.51
N GLY A 163 -5.04 -8.82 -16.01
CA GLY A 163 -5.35 -7.97 -17.16
C GLY A 163 -6.46 -6.95 -16.87
N SER A 164 -6.61 -6.53 -15.62
CA SER A 164 -7.66 -5.59 -15.19
C SER A 164 -7.31 -4.12 -15.40
N GLY A 165 -6.03 -3.80 -15.61
CA GLY A 165 -5.55 -2.43 -15.76
C GLY A 165 -5.37 -1.70 -14.43
N GLY A 166 -5.08 -2.43 -13.33
CA GLY A 166 -4.90 -1.86 -11.99
C GLY A 166 -5.93 -2.34 -10.97
N ILE A 167 -5.70 -2.01 -9.70
CA ILE A 167 -6.61 -2.41 -8.61
C ILE A 167 -7.56 -1.26 -8.24
N ASP A 168 -8.86 -1.56 -8.24
CA ASP A 168 -9.90 -0.66 -7.75
C ASP A 168 -10.98 -1.45 -6.99
N SER A 169 -12.04 -0.77 -6.56
CA SER A 169 -13.16 -1.41 -5.85
C SER A 169 -13.87 -2.50 -6.67
N ASN A 170 -13.84 -2.41 -8.00
CA ASN A 170 -14.44 -3.34 -8.95
C ASN A 170 -13.49 -4.43 -9.41
N THR A 171 -12.18 -4.27 -9.31
CA THR A 171 -11.20 -5.29 -9.78
C THR A 171 -10.57 -6.07 -8.63
N ALA A 172 -10.61 -5.56 -7.39
CA ALA A 172 -10.01 -6.20 -6.21
C ALA A 172 -10.43 -7.68 -6.01
N TYR A 173 -11.66 -8.06 -6.36
CA TYR A 173 -12.10 -9.46 -6.24
C TYR A 173 -11.41 -10.43 -7.22
N ARG A 174 -10.83 -9.91 -8.31
CA ARG A 174 -10.00 -10.67 -9.25
C ARG A 174 -8.61 -10.84 -8.66
N TRP A 175 -8.08 -9.77 -8.10
CA TRP A 175 -6.75 -9.71 -7.51
C TRP A 175 -6.58 -10.65 -6.32
N ILE A 176 -7.60 -10.81 -5.45
CA ILE A 176 -7.53 -11.77 -4.32
C ILE A 176 -7.37 -13.23 -4.74
N LYS A 177 -7.57 -13.59 -6.02
CA LYS A 177 -7.27 -14.93 -6.54
C LYS A 177 -5.76 -15.16 -6.74
N ILE A 178 -5.02 -14.10 -6.99
CA ILE A 178 -3.55 -14.11 -7.20
C ILE A 178 -2.84 -13.79 -5.90
N TYR A 179 -3.35 -12.79 -5.19
CA TYR A 179 -2.83 -12.31 -3.92
C TYR A 179 -3.85 -12.51 -2.79
N PRO A 180 -4.15 -13.76 -2.38
CA PRO A 180 -4.94 -13.97 -1.18
C PRO A 180 -4.32 -13.21 -0.01
N TYR A 181 -5.08 -12.29 0.56
CA TYR A 181 -4.63 -11.41 1.63
C TYR A 181 -5.44 -11.71 2.89
N ASN A 182 -4.85 -12.51 3.76
CA ASN A 182 -5.41 -12.87 5.07
C ASN A 182 -4.46 -12.34 6.15
N PHE A 183 -4.99 -11.59 7.11
CA PHE A 183 -4.26 -10.96 8.23
C PHE A 183 -5.09 -11.06 9.52
#